data_AF-A0A061ENT8-F1
#
_entry.id   AF-A0A061ENT8-F1
#
_cell.length_a   1.000
_cell.length_b   1.000
_cell.length_c   1.000
_cell.angle_alpha   90.00
_cell.angle_beta   90.00
_cell.angle_gamma   90.00
#
_symmetry.space_group_name_H-M   'P 1'
#
loop_
_entity.id
_entity.type
_entity.pdbx_description
1 polymer ?
#
loop_
_entity_poly.entity_id
_entity_poly.type
_entity_poly.pdbx_seq_one_letter_code
_entity_poly.pdbx_strand_id
1 'polypeptide(L)'
;MALSFTFKFWVLAIAMVCMSIFCFYLGKADEGLPQTGGVARDPAQIVAKALLCFNDKYIYSSCEESCRLTASGNLGVPPGYIDEYCSGPCLSETHLVLNCIENIMTNFLFYNRATIQDIRDTIQAGCGYGPERGDFNVEEHIEAEGSSASKAATQILIGIGSMIIACTLLL
;
A
#
# COMPACT_ATOMS: atom_id res chain seq x y z
N MET A 1 10.24 -42.74 29.26
CA MET A 1 9.81 -42.79 27.84
C MET A 1 8.45 -42.11 27.60
N ALA A 2 7.47 -42.17 28.52
CA ALA A 2 6.16 -41.53 28.35
C ALA A 2 6.16 -39.98 28.47
N LEU A 3 7.06 -39.39 29.28
CA LEU A 3 7.12 -37.93 29.51
C LEU A 3 7.65 -37.13 28.30
N SER A 4 8.49 -37.75 27.47
CA SER A 4 9.03 -37.14 26.24
C SER A 4 7.97 -37.08 25.13
N PHE A 5 7.05 -38.06 25.10
CA PHE A 5 5.97 -38.11 24.11
C PHE A 5 4.92 -37.03 24.30
N THR A 6 4.54 -36.72 25.56
CA THR A 6 3.55 -35.68 25.86
C THR A 6 4.08 -34.28 25.60
N PHE A 7 5.37 -34.03 25.87
CA PHE A 7 6.02 -32.75 25.58
C PHE A 7 6.09 -32.47 24.07
N LYS A 8 6.48 -33.48 23.28
CA LYS A 8 6.59 -33.39 21.81
C LYS A 8 5.23 -33.13 21.15
N PHE A 9 4.17 -33.74 21.67
CA PHE A 9 2.79 -33.53 21.20
C PHE A 9 2.26 -32.13 21.51
N TRP A 10 2.59 -31.58 22.69
CA TRP A 10 2.22 -30.22 23.06
C TRP A 10 2.96 -29.16 22.24
N VAL A 11 4.25 -29.36 21.96
CA VAL A 11 5.02 -28.44 21.10
C VAL A 11 4.46 -28.43 19.67
N LEU A 12 4.12 -29.59 19.12
CA LEU A 12 3.47 -29.70 17.80
C LEU A 12 2.08 -29.04 17.77
N ALA A 13 1.28 -29.23 18.82
CA ALA A 13 -0.04 -28.60 18.92
C ALA A 13 0.07 -27.07 18.98
N ILE A 14 1.01 -26.53 19.77
CA ILE A 14 1.25 -25.09 19.88
C ILE A 14 1.76 -24.54 18.54
N ALA A 15 2.68 -25.23 17.86
CA ALA A 15 3.17 -24.82 16.55
C ALA A 15 2.05 -24.77 15.49
N MET A 16 1.15 -25.76 15.45
CA MET A 16 0.01 -25.74 14.52
C MET A 16 -0.97 -24.61 14.83
N VAL A 17 -1.22 -24.32 16.11
CA VAL A 17 -2.06 -23.18 16.53
C VAL A 17 -1.41 -21.85 16.13
N CYS A 18 -0.11 -21.68 16.37
CA CYS A 18 0.61 -20.48 15.97
C CYS A 18 0.63 -20.28 14.45
N MET A 19 0.85 -21.34 13.67
CA MET A 19 0.84 -21.27 12.20
C MET A 19 -0.56 -20.97 11.65
N SER A 20 -1.61 -21.54 12.22
CA SER A 20 -2.98 -21.22 11.81
C SER A 20 -3.34 -19.77 12.14
N ILE A 21 -2.98 -19.28 13.33
CA ILE A 21 -3.14 -17.86 13.69
C ILE A 21 -2.36 -16.95 12.72
N PHE A 22 -1.12 -17.29 12.38
CA PHE A 22 -0.29 -16.52 11.46
C PHE A 22 -0.85 -16.52 10.03
N CYS A 23 -1.35 -17.66 9.55
CA CYS A 23 -2.06 -17.76 8.27
C CYS A 23 -3.37 -16.95 8.25
N PHE A 24 -4.09 -16.86 9.36
CA PHE A 24 -5.28 -16.01 9.47
C PHE A 24 -4.95 -14.51 9.44
N TYR A 25 -3.77 -14.11 9.94
CA TYR A 25 -3.30 -12.72 9.84
C TYR A 25 -2.75 -12.37 8.45
N LEU A 26 -2.05 -13.30 7.77
CA LEU A 26 -1.55 -13.12 6.41
C LEU A 26 -2.64 -13.27 5.33
N GLY A 27 -3.70 -14.03 5.61
CA GLY A 27 -4.79 -14.33 4.68
C GLY A 27 -5.93 -13.31 4.64
N LYS A 28 -5.78 -12.14 5.27
CA LYS A 28 -6.69 -11.01 5.07
C LYS A 28 -6.47 -10.41 3.67
N ALA A 29 -6.91 -11.12 2.63
CA ALA A 29 -7.39 -10.45 1.44
C ALA A 29 -8.70 -9.76 1.85
N ASP A 30 -8.67 -8.43 1.90
CA ASP A 30 -9.82 -7.62 2.31
C ASP A 30 -10.91 -7.73 1.24
N GLU A 31 -11.77 -8.74 1.35
CA GLU A 31 -13.06 -8.74 0.65
C GLU A 31 -14.02 -7.83 1.44
N GLY A 32 -13.69 -6.54 1.43
CA GLY A 32 -14.45 -5.49 2.07
C GLY A 32 -15.73 -5.21 1.28
N LEU A 33 -16.79 -5.96 1.56
CA LEU A 33 -18.17 -5.55 1.26
C LEU A 33 -18.63 -4.59 2.38
N PRO A 34 -18.90 -3.30 2.12
CA PRO A 34 -19.56 -2.47 3.11
C PRO A 34 -21.06 -2.68 3.04
N GLN A 35 -21.62 -3.27 4.10
CA GLN A 35 -23.01 -3.04 4.48
C GLN A 35 -23.09 -1.79 5.37
N THR A 36 -23.53 -0.67 4.79
CA THR A 36 -24.21 0.39 5.56
C THR A 36 -25.23 1.07 4.65
N GLY A 37 -26.48 1.14 5.11
CA GLY A 37 -27.64 1.51 4.31
C GLY A 37 -27.65 2.94 3.74
N GLY A 38 -28.39 3.09 2.64
CA GLY A 38 -28.82 4.38 2.08
C GLY A 38 -28.41 4.57 0.61
N VAL A 39 -29.30 4.15 -0.30
CA VAL A 39 -29.17 4.19 -1.77
C VAL A 39 -28.15 3.20 -2.31
N ALA A 40 -28.59 2.26 -3.14
CA ALA A 40 -27.70 1.49 -4.00
C ALA A 40 -26.98 2.48 -4.93
N ARG A 41 -25.85 3.04 -4.49
CA ARG A 41 -24.97 3.82 -5.34
C ARG A 41 -24.33 2.83 -6.29
N ASP A 42 -24.68 2.95 -7.56
CA ASP A 42 -24.01 2.26 -8.65
C ASP A 42 -22.48 2.44 -8.48
N PRO A 43 -21.69 1.36 -8.44
CA PRO A 43 -20.23 1.44 -8.40
C PRO A 43 -19.66 2.40 -9.45
N ALA A 44 -20.28 2.46 -10.63
CA ALA A 44 -19.89 3.41 -11.67
C ALA A 44 -20.09 4.87 -11.23
N GLN A 45 -21.14 5.18 -10.47
CA GLN A 45 -21.36 6.52 -9.92
C GLN A 45 -20.34 6.89 -8.83
N ILE A 46 -19.89 5.93 -8.02
CA ILE A 46 -18.86 6.17 -6.99
C ILE A 46 -17.53 6.51 -7.66
N VAL A 47 -17.11 5.69 -8.62
CA VAL A 47 -15.89 5.93 -9.39
C VAL A 47 -15.99 7.25 -10.16
N ALA A 48 -17.13 7.54 -10.81
CA ALA A 48 -17.34 8.80 -11.49
C ALA A 48 -17.20 10.01 -10.57
N LYS A 49 -17.69 9.92 -9.32
CA LYS A 49 -17.50 10.99 -8.32
C LYS A 49 -16.04 11.16 -7.92
N ALA A 50 -15.31 10.08 -7.70
CA ALA A 50 -13.88 10.14 -7.41
C ALA A 50 -13.10 10.79 -8.56
N LEU A 51 -13.46 10.49 -9.81
CA LEU A 51 -12.83 11.08 -10.99
C LEU A 51 -13.05 12.60 -11.13
N LEU A 52 -14.08 13.16 -10.46
CA LEU A 52 -14.26 14.62 -10.43
C LEU A 52 -13.16 15.33 -9.63
N CYS A 53 -12.54 14.68 -8.65
CA CYS A 53 -11.47 15.27 -7.84
C CYS A 53 -10.27 15.73 -8.67
N PHE A 54 -9.95 15.03 -9.77
CA PHE A 54 -8.84 15.40 -10.67
C PHE A 54 -9.08 16.67 -11.48
N ASN A 55 -10.33 17.06 -11.66
CA ASN A 55 -10.74 18.19 -12.50
C ASN A 55 -11.40 19.32 -11.70
N ASP A 56 -11.34 19.24 -10.37
CA ASP A 56 -11.92 20.27 -9.51
C ASP A 56 -11.02 21.52 -9.52
N LYS A 57 -11.51 22.59 -10.15
CA LYS A 57 -10.84 23.90 -10.25
C LYS A 57 -10.57 24.57 -8.91
N TYR A 58 -11.26 24.16 -7.84
CA TYR A 58 -11.03 24.65 -6.48
C TYR A 58 -9.94 23.87 -5.77
N ILE A 59 -9.61 22.66 -6.25
CA ILE A 59 -8.47 21.87 -5.77
C ILE A 59 -7.23 22.21 -6.60
N TYR A 60 -7.28 21.98 -7.91
CA TYR A 60 -6.20 22.32 -8.83
C TYR A 60 -6.35 23.74 -9.36
N SER A 61 -5.99 24.71 -8.51
CA SER A 61 -6.13 26.14 -8.79
C SER A 61 -4.87 26.75 -9.39
N SER A 62 -3.70 26.25 -8.97
CA SER A 62 -2.40 26.89 -9.21
C SER A 62 -1.36 25.94 -9.78
N CYS A 63 -1.51 24.62 -9.59
CA CYS A 63 -0.57 23.65 -10.14
C CYS A 63 -0.65 23.58 -11.67
N GLU A 64 0.52 23.57 -12.32
CA GLU A 64 0.63 23.37 -13.77
C GLU A 64 0.05 22.01 -14.17
N GLU A 65 -0.78 21.97 -15.21
CA GLU A 65 -1.49 20.77 -15.65
C GLU A 65 -0.58 19.57 -15.94
N SER A 66 0.61 19.83 -16.48
CA SER A 66 1.62 18.81 -16.79
C SER A 66 2.11 18.07 -15.55
N CYS A 67 2.13 18.72 -14.39
CA CYS A 67 2.63 18.20 -13.12
C CYS A 67 1.54 17.58 -12.24
N ARG A 68 0.27 17.62 -12.67
CA ARG A 68 -0.86 17.11 -11.88
C ARG A 68 -0.87 15.59 -11.85
N LEU A 69 -1.33 15.04 -10.73
CA LEU A 69 -1.66 13.63 -10.65
C LEU A 69 -2.81 13.32 -11.61
N THR A 70 -2.66 12.24 -12.38
CA THR A 70 -3.70 11.78 -13.32
C THR A 70 -4.44 10.57 -12.78
N ALA A 71 -5.64 10.30 -13.30
CA ALA A 71 -6.36 9.05 -12.98
C ALA A 71 -5.59 7.78 -13.40
N SER A 72 -4.60 7.93 -14.30
CA SER A 72 -3.66 6.87 -14.66
C SER A 72 -2.66 6.52 -13.55
N GLY A 73 -2.55 7.35 -12.51
CA GLY A 73 -1.61 7.17 -11.41
C GLY A 73 -0.22 7.75 -11.69
N ASN A 74 -0.10 8.66 -12.66
CA ASN A 74 1.18 9.26 -13.04
C ASN A 74 1.33 10.67 -12.46
N LEU A 75 2.55 10.99 -12.01
CA LEU A 75 3.01 12.30 -11.59
C LEU A 75 3.98 12.85 -12.64
N GLY A 76 3.57 13.87 -13.40
CA GLY A 76 4.34 14.41 -14.51
C GLY A 76 5.40 15.43 -14.10
N VAL A 77 6.13 15.19 -13.00
CA VAL A 77 7.13 16.14 -12.47
C VAL A 77 8.42 16.05 -13.29
N PRO A 78 8.83 17.10 -14.04
CA PRO A 78 10.06 17.05 -14.79
C PRO A 78 11.29 17.20 -13.87
N PRO A 79 12.45 16.64 -14.27
CA PRO A 79 13.65 16.59 -13.40
C PRO A 79 14.21 17.98 -13.03
N GLY A 80 13.87 19.02 -13.78
CA GLY A 80 14.25 20.40 -13.48
C GLY A 80 13.24 21.18 -12.61
N TYR A 81 12.19 20.54 -12.12
CA TYR A 81 11.07 21.18 -11.40
C TYR A 81 10.77 20.49 -10.05
N ILE A 82 11.70 19.66 -9.57
CA ILE A 82 11.52 18.87 -8.35
C ILE A 82 11.33 19.79 -7.13
N ASP A 83 12.19 20.80 -7.00
CA ASP A 83 12.18 21.69 -5.84
C ASP A 83 10.91 22.57 -5.82
N GLU A 84 10.50 23.08 -6.97
CA GLU A 84 9.26 23.86 -7.15
C GLU A 84 8.03 23.01 -6.90
N TYR A 85 8.02 21.76 -7.38
CA TYR A 85 6.92 20.82 -7.10
C TYR A 85 6.81 20.56 -5.59
N CYS A 86 7.92 20.20 -4.94
CA CYS A 86 7.95 19.79 -3.53
C CYS A 86 7.77 20.93 -2.52
N SER A 87 7.99 22.18 -2.92
CA SER A 87 7.78 23.36 -2.08
C SER A 87 6.58 24.22 -2.49
N GLY A 88 5.94 23.87 -3.61
CA GLY A 88 4.92 24.67 -4.27
C GLY A 88 3.50 24.12 -4.15
N PRO A 89 2.55 24.75 -4.85
CA PRO A 89 1.14 24.39 -4.79
C PRO A 89 0.89 22.98 -5.31
N CYS A 90 1.65 22.50 -6.30
CA CYS A 90 1.44 21.17 -6.89
C CYS A 90 1.47 20.02 -5.87
N LEU A 91 2.41 20.02 -4.93
CA LEU A 91 2.43 19.04 -3.85
C LEU A 91 1.17 19.13 -2.99
N SER A 92 0.83 20.34 -2.52
CA SER A 92 -0.31 20.55 -1.64
C SER A 92 -1.66 20.23 -2.31
N GLU A 93 -1.85 20.65 -3.56
CA GLU A 93 -3.05 20.39 -4.35
C GLU A 93 -3.19 18.90 -4.69
N THR A 94 -2.07 18.21 -4.97
CA THR A 94 -2.08 16.75 -5.16
C THR A 94 -2.52 16.01 -3.89
N HIS A 95 -2.06 16.43 -2.71
CA HIS A 95 -2.59 15.87 -1.45
C HIS A 95 -4.08 16.14 -1.25
N LEU A 96 -4.58 17.32 -1.66
CA LEU A 96 -6.02 17.61 -1.62
C LEU A 96 -6.82 16.69 -2.56
N VAL A 97 -6.31 16.39 -3.76
CA VAL A 97 -6.92 15.41 -4.67
C VAL A 97 -6.97 14.02 -4.04
N LEU A 98 -5.85 13.55 -3.49
CA LEU A 98 -5.77 12.25 -2.83
C LEU A 98 -6.77 12.14 -1.69
N ASN A 99 -6.88 13.17 -0.85
CA ASN A 99 -7.87 13.23 0.24
C ASN A 99 -9.31 13.31 -0.28
N CYS A 100 -9.56 14.03 -1.38
CA CYS A 100 -10.88 14.08 -2.03
C CYS A 100 -11.33 12.68 -2.48
N ILE A 101 -10.43 11.93 -3.12
CA ILE A 101 -10.70 10.56 -3.58
C ILE A 101 -10.93 9.64 -2.39
N GLU A 102 -10.06 9.66 -1.38
CA GLU A 102 -10.12 8.80 -0.20
C GLU A 102 -11.44 8.97 0.58
N ASN A 103 -11.93 10.21 0.68
CA ASN A 103 -13.21 10.53 1.31
C ASN A 103 -14.43 9.98 0.55
N ILE A 104 -14.28 9.67 -0.74
CA ILE A 104 -15.33 9.08 -1.59
C ILE A 104 -15.21 7.55 -1.62
N MET A 105 -13.98 7.04 -1.78
CA MET A 105 -13.66 5.63 -1.90
C MET A 105 -12.27 5.36 -1.32
N THR A 106 -12.22 4.70 -0.16
CA THR A 106 -10.97 4.43 0.58
C THR A 106 -10.02 3.49 -0.17
N ASN A 107 -10.56 2.53 -0.93
CA ASN A 107 -9.77 1.53 -1.66
C ASN A 107 -9.72 1.86 -3.17
N PHE A 108 -9.54 3.13 -3.49
CA PHE A 108 -9.40 3.55 -4.89
C PHE A 108 -8.10 3.01 -5.48
N LEU A 109 -8.19 2.45 -6.69
CA LEU A 109 -7.05 2.03 -7.48
C LEU A 109 -6.94 2.88 -8.73
N PHE A 110 -5.74 3.40 -8.97
CA PHE A 110 -5.40 4.07 -10.22
C PHE A 110 -5.27 3.05 -11.37
N TYR A 111 -5.26 3.51 -12.62
CA TYR A 111 -5.15 2.57 -13.76
C TYR A 111 -3.84 1.77 -13.78
N ASN A 112 -2.75 2.34 -13.25
CA ASN A 112 -1.48 1.64 -13.03
C ASN A 112 -1.48 0.72 -11.79
N ARG A 113 -2.64 0.47 -11.19
CA ARG A 113 -2.83 -0.36 -9.98
C ARG A 113 -2.26 0.22 -8.69
N ALA A 114 -1.80 1.47 -8.70
CA ALA A 114 -1.41 2.17 -7.49
C ALA A 114 -2.59 2.34 -6.54
N THR A 115 -2.33 2.24 -5.25
CA THR A 115 -3.21 2.74 -4.19
C THR A 115 -2.96 4.23 -3.94
N ILE A 116 -3.85 4.88 -3.19
CA ILE A 116 -3.61 6.25 -2.70
C ILE A 116 -2.32 6.33 -1.88
N GLN A 117 -2.01 5.26 -1.14
CA GLN A 117 -0.82 5.19 -0.30
C GLN A 117 0.45 5.11 -1.15
N ASP A 118 0.46 4.28 -2.19
CA ASP A 118 1.60 4.15 -3.12
C ASP A 118 1.95 5.51 -3.76
N ILE A 119 0.94 6.33 -4.10
CA ILE A 119 1.17 7.70 -4.59
C ILE A 119 1.79 8.59 -3.51
N ARG A 120 1.29 8.53 -2.26
CA ARG A 120 1.84 9.32 -1.14
C ARG A 120 3.29 8.94 -0.85
N ASP A 121 3.60 7.65 -0.88
CA ASP A 121 4.94 7.13 -0.62
C ASP A 121 5.90 7.50 -1.74
N THR A 122 5.46 7.41 -3.00
CA THR A 122 6.22 7.90 -4.17
C THR A 122 6.53 9.41 -4.02
N ILE A 123 5.53 10.22 -3.65
CA ILE A 123 5.72 11.67 -3.42
C ILE A 123 6.71 11.90 -2.27
N GLN A 124 6.60 11.14 -1.19
CA GLN A 124 7.46 11.27 -0.02
C GLN A 124 8.92 10.91 -0.36
N ALA A 125 9.15 9.85 -1.13
CA ALA A 125 10.47 9.46 -1.62
C ALA A 125 11.04 10.54 -2.57
N GLY A 126 10.26 10.95 -3.57
CA GLY A 126 10.65 11.94 -4.57
C GLY A 126 10.93 13.33 -3.98
N CYS A 127 10.18 13.76 -2.96
CA CYS A 127 10.41 15.03 -2.28
C CYS A 127 11.38 14.94 -1.10
N GLY A 128 11.75 13.74 -0.67
CA GLY A 128 12.68 13.50 0.42
C GLY A 128 14.12 13.89 0.10
N TYR A 129 15.01 13.69 1.08
CA TYR A 129 16.46 13.88 0.92
C TYR A 129 17.20 12.55 0.71
N GLY A 130 16.46 11.50 0.36
CA GLY A 130 16.98 10.15 0.13
C GLY A 130 17.56 9.95 -1.27
N PRO A 131 18.04 8.73 -1.57
CA PRO A 131 18.55 8.37 -2.89
C PRO A 131 17.49 8.43 -4.00
N GLU A 132 16.21 8.32 -3.63
CA GLU A 132 15.05 8.39 -4.55
C GLU A 132 14.56 9.82 -4.79
N ARG A 133 15.28 10.84 -4.29
CA ARG A 133 14.91 12.24 -4.51
C ARG A 133 14.80 12.54 -6.01
N GLY A 134 13.67 13.11 -6.40
CA GLY A 134 13.35 13.43 -7.79
C GLY A 134 12.75 12.29 -8.59
N ASP A 135 12.64 11.10 -8.01
CA ASP A 135 11.92 10.00 -8.63
C ASP A 135 10.44 10.06 -8.25
N PHE A 136 9.61 10.25 -9.26
CA PHE A 136 8.14 10.26 -9.14
C PHE A 136 7.50 9.14 -9.97
N ASN A 137 8.29 8.11 -10.34
CA ASN A 137 7.80 6.94 -11.05
C ASN A 137 7.06 5.99 -10.11
N VAL A 138 5.73 6.16 -10.07
CA VAL A 138 4.84 5.39 -9.21
C VAL A 138 4.92 3.88 -9.49
N GLU A 139 5.03 3.46 -10.76
CA GLU A 139 5.04 2.04 -11.11
C GLU A 139 6.30 1.34 -10.59
N GLU A 140 7.45 1.99 -10.74
CA GLU A 140 8.73 1.49 -10.22
C GLU A 140 8.75 1.42 -8.69
N HIS A 141 8.11 2.40 -8.02
CA HIS A 141 7.98 2.40 -6.57
C HIS A 141 7.18 1.19 -6.06
N ILE A 142 6.04 0.89 -6.68
CA ILE A 142 5.18 -0.26 -6.32
C ILE A 142 5.93 -1.59 -6.52
N GLU A 143 6.68 -1.73 -7.60
CA GLU A 143 7.48 -2.93 -7.87
C GLU A 143 8.60 -3.12 -6.84
N ALA A 144 9.28 -2.03 -6.48
CA ALA A 144 10.34 -2.03 -5.49
C ALA A 144 9.81 -2.41 -4.10
N GLU A 145 8.72 -1.78 -3.67
CA GLU A 145 8.07 -2.08 -2.39
C GLU A 145 7.55 -3.52 -2.33
N GLY A 146 6.83 -3.98 -3.36
CA GLY A 146 6.33 -5.36 -3.44
C GLY A 146 7.45 -6.41 -3.40
N SER A 147 8.57 -6.15 -4.11
CA SER A 147 9.76 -6.99 -4.06
C SER A 147 10.40 -7.03 -2.67
N SER A 148 10.49 -5.87 -2.01
CA SER A 148 11.05 -5.76 -0.65
C SER A 148 10.20 -6.49 0.40
N ALA A 149 8.88 -6.35 0.33
CA ALA A 149 7.92 -7.01 1.22
C ALA A 149 7.99 -8.54 1.05
N SER A 150 8.04 -9.02 -0.20
CA SER A 150 8.21 -10.44 -0.51
C SER A 150 9.53 -11.01 0.04
N LYS A 151 10.64 -10.27 -0.10
CA LYS A 151 11.94 -10.65 0.48
C LYS A 151 11.89 -10.72 2.00
N ALA A 152 11.30 -9.72 2.66
CA ALA A 152 11.16 -9.69 4.11
C ALA A 152 10.31 -10.85 4.63
N ALA A 153 9.16 -11.12 3.99
CA ALA A 153 8.30 -12.25 4.34
C ALA A 153 9.02 -13.60 4.18
N THR A 154 9.79 -13.75 3.10
CA THR A 154 10.59 -14.97 2.85
C THR A 154 11.66 -15.16 3.93
N GLN A 155 12.37 -14.10 4.32
CA GLN A 155 13.37 -14.16 5.39
C GLN A 155 12.75 -14.55 6.74
N ILE A 156 11.59 -13.97 7.09
CA ILE A 156 10.88 -14.31 8.32
C ILE A 156 10.46 -15.78 8.31
N LEU A 157 9.91 -16.27 7.20
CA LEU A 157 9.48 -17.67 7.08
C LEU A 157 10.63 -18.66 7.25
N ILE A 158 11.79 -18.37 6.65
CA ILE A 158 13.01 -19.18 6.81
C ILE A 158 13.50 -19.15 8.26
N GLY A 159 13.52 -17.98 8.89
CA GLY A 159 13.91 -17.81 10.29
C GLY A 159 13.05 -18.64 11.24
N ILE A 160 11.72 -18.55 11.10
CA ILE A 160 10.77 -19.34 11.90
C ILE A 160 10.93 -20.84 11.63
N GLY A 161 11.05 -21.24 10.36
CA GLY A 161 11.25 -22.64 9.98
C GLY A 161 12.51 -23.26 10.59
N SER A 162 13.63 -22.52 10.59
CA SER A 162 14.89 -23.00 11.16
C SER A 162 14.84 -23.16 12.68
N MET A 163 14.15 -22.25 13.39
CA MET A 163 13.94 -22.34 14.84
C MET A 163 13.08 -23.55 15.23
N ILE A 164 12.03 -23.84 14.46
CA ILE A 164 11.18 -25.02 14.69
C ILE A 164 11.99 -26.31 14.49
N ILE A 165 12.76 -26.41 13.41
CA ILE A 165 13.60 -27.59 13.12
C ILE A 165 14.63 -27.82 14.24
N ALA A 166 15.31 -26.75 14.68
CA ALA A 166 16.28 -26.83 15.78
C ALA A 166 15.65 -27.29 17.10
N CYS A 167 14.46 -26.76 17.44
CA CYS A 167 13.72 -27.21 18.63
C CYS A 167 13.27 -28.68 18.53
N THR A 168 12.92 -29.18 17.35
CA THR A 168 12.54 -30.61 17.20
C THR A 168 13.72 -31.59 17.23
N LEU A 169 14.92 -31.14 16.86
CA LEU A 169 16.16 -31.93 16.92
C LEU A 169 16.76 -31.97 18.33
N LEU A 170 16.50 -30.95 19.16
CA LEU A 170 16.97 -30.87 20.55
C LEU A 170 16.03 -31.58 21.56
N LEU A 171 14.90 -32.14 21.12
CA LEU A 171 13.86 -32.83 21.93
C LEU A 171 13.66 -34.30 21.55
#